data_AF-A0A100YX62-F1
#
_entry.id   AF-A0A100YX62-F1
#
_cell.length_a   1.000
_cell.length_b   1.000
_cell.length_c   1.000
_cell.angle_alpha   90.00
_cell.angle_beta   90.00
_cell.angle_gamma   90.00
#
_symmetry.space_group_name_H-M   'P 1'
#
loop_
_entity.id
_entity.type
_entity.pdbx_description
1 polymer ?
#
loop_
_entity_poly.entity_id
_entity_poly.type
_entity_poly.pdbx_seq_one_letter_code
_entity_poly.pdbx_strand_id
1 'polypeptide(L)'
;MEGERDGRVVVTLHENFVREHIRYTDRRTGEEREFNQARVPSGTVVGGTDYGGWEFTPLSAGPSALRGERWRDLPLPADRQVLLRRSVLDAEGNPVLGEDGRRVRESARVDPAELRDAIVEGRRRWAREHSQGRALGTRASEAREGSRGIAGDARQAREQGGRGQWDE
;
A
#
# COMPACT_ATOMS: atom_id res chain seq x y z
N MET A 1 15.84 6.23 -11.77
CA MET A 1 15.36 6.72 -10.47
C MET A 1 13.83 6.71 -10.54
N GLU A 2 13.21 5.60 -10.18
CA GLU A 2 11.74 5.45 -10.19
C GLU A 2 11.17 6.04 -8.90
N GLY A 3 10.22 6.96 -9.03
CA GLY A 3 9.50 7.54 -7.89
C GLY A 3 9.57 9.07 -7.79
N GLU A 4 10.41 9.71 -8.60
CA GLU A 4 10.54 11.17 -8.68
C GLU A 4 10.02 11.65 -10.03
N ARG A 5 8.74 12.01 -10.09
CA ARG A 5 8.20 12.78 -11.21
C ARG A 5 7.90 14.17 -10.68
N ASP A 6 8.56 15.17 -11.25
CA ASP A 6 8.23 16.58 -11.03
C ASP A 6 8.36 17.03 -9.56
N GLY A 7 9.52 16.78 -8.92
CA GLY A 7 9.83 17.24 -7.56
C GLY A 7 8.96 16.61 -6.46
N ARG A 8 8.36 15.45 -6.73
CA ARG A 8 7.50 14.73 -5.80
C ARG A 8 8.00 13.32 -5.57
N VAL A 9 7.91 12.89 -4.31
CA VAL A 9 8.10 11.50 -3.92
C VAL A 9 6.74 10.82 -3.85
N VAL A 10 6.58 9.70 -4.54
CA VAL A 10 5.33 8.93 -4.51
C VAL A 10 5.41 7.78 -3.50
N VAL A 11 4.46 7.75 -2.57
CA VAL A 11 4.24 6.61 -1.67
C VAL A 11 3.03 5.82 -2.15
N THR A 12 3.17 4.52 -2.35
CA THR A 12 2.06 3.66 -2.80
C THR A 12 1.54 2.77 -1.66
N LEU A 13 0.28 2.99 -1.25
CA LEU A 13 -0.40 2.24 -0.19
C LEU A 13 -1.63 1.51 -0.71
N HIS A 14 -2.06 0.47 -0.01
CA HIS A 14 -3.33 -0.20 -0.31
C HIS A 14 -4.50 0.69 0.14
N GLU A 15 -5.62 0.67 -0.57
CA GLU A 15 -6.80 1.52 -0.31
C GLU A 15 -7.25 1.51 1.16
N ASN A 16 -7.19 0.36 1.85
CA ASN A 16 -7.52 0.21 3.27
C ASN A 16 -6.71 1.13 4.23
N PHE A 17 -5.54 1.59 3.81
CA PHE A 17 -4.70 2.52 4.59
C PHE A 17 -4.99 3.99 4.26
N VAL A 18 -5.90 4.26 3.32
CA VAL A 18 -6.17 5.60 2.80
C VAL A 18 -7.66 5.92 2.99
N ARG A 19 -7.92 7.11 3.52
CA ARG A 19 -9.25 7.71 3.62
C ARG A 19 -9.26 8.93 2.72
N GLU A 20 -10.09 8.87 1.70
CA GLU A 20 -10.18 9.89 0.65
C GLU A 20 -11.38 10.81 0.95
N HIS A 21 -11.32 12.05 0.46
CA HIS A 21 -12.46 13.00 0.47
C HIS A 21 -13.06 13.27 1.87
N ILE A 22 -12.23 13.41 2.89
CA ILE A 22 -12.70 13.76 4.24
C ILE A 22 -13.10 15.23 4.24
N ARG A 23 -14.41 15.48 4.36
CA ARG A 23 -14.98 16.83 4.40
C ARG A 23 -14.78 17.49 5.76
N TYR A 24 -14.47 18.78 5.72
CA TYR A 24 -14.42 19.65 6.90
C TYR A 24 -14.81 21.07 6.52
N THR A 25 -15.35 21.81 7.49
CA THR A 25 -15.57 23.25 7.34
C THR A 25 -14.31 24.00 7.74
N ASP A 26 -13.74 24.76 6.81
CA ASP A 26 -12.62 25.64 7.10
C ASP A 26 -13.08 26.73 8.08
N ARG A 27 -12.50 26.76 9.28
CA ARG A 27 -12.94 27.68 10.34
C ARG A 27 -12.67 29.15 10.02
N ARG A 28 -11.73 29.43 9.12
CA ARG A 28 -11.36 30.80 8.74
C ARG A 28 -12.26 31.33 7.64
N THR A 29 -12.62 30.48 6.67
CA THR A 29 -13.41 30.91 5.50
C THR A 29 -14.88 30.49 5.54
N GLY A 30 -15.23 29.51 6.37
CA GLY A 30 -16.57 28.90 6.42
C GLY A 30 -16.86 27.93 5.26
N GLU A 31 -15.92 27.72 4.34
CA GLU A 31 -16.10 26.87 3.17
C GLU A 31 -15.97 25.38 3.52
N GLU A 32 -16.76 24.53 2.86
CA GLU A 32 -16.54 23.09 2.88
C GLU A 32 -15.31 22.76 2.02
N ARG A 33 -14.36 22.06 2.64
CA ARG A 33 -13.11 21.62 2.00
C ARG A 33 -12.92 20.14 2.25
N GLU A 34 -12.11 19.52 1.41
CA GLU A 34 -11.77 18.10 1.52
C GLU A 34 -10.27 17.91 1.73
N PHE A 35 -9.91 16.88 2.48
CA PHE A 35 -8.53 16.41 2.57
C PHE A 35 -8.48 14.88 2.58
N ASN A 36 -7.30 14.35 2.29
CA ASN A 36 -7.04 12.92 2.32
C ASN A 36 -6.19 12.58 3.56
N GLN A 37 -6.35 11.36 4.06
CA GLN A 37 -5.56 10.86 5.18
C GLN A 37 -5.02 9.48 4.84
N ALA A 38 -3.73 9.27 5.10
CA ALA A 38 -3.09 7.98 4.95
C ALA A 38 -2.50 7.52 6.28
N ARG A 39 -2.63 6.23 6.58
CA ARG A 39 -2.06 5.59 7.76
C ARG A 39 -0.82 4.79 7.38
N VAL A 40 0.27 5.05 8.09
CA VAL A 40 1.55 4.35 7.93
C VAL A 40 1.36 2.87 8.33
N PRO A 41 1.70 1.91 7.47
CA PRO A 41 1.63 0.48 7.80
C PRO A 41 2.50 0.11 9.00
N SER A 42 2.10 -0.92 9.75
CA SER A 42 2.88 -1.43 10.88
C SER A 42 4.27 -1.90 10.46
N GLY A 43 5.26 -1.72 11.35
CA GLY A 43 6.65 -2.10 11.08
C GLY A 43 7.40 -1.16 10.12
N THR A 44 6.87 0.05 9.89
CA THR A 44 7.56 1.08 9.12
C THR A 44 8.53 1.83 10.03
N VAL A 45 9.82 1.49 9.95
CA VAL A 45 10.87 2.06 10.81
C VAL A 45 11.71 3.05 10.01
N VAL A 46 11.80 4.29 10.49
CA VAL A 46 12.66 5.34 9.92
C VAL A 46 13.61 5.84 11.01
N GLY A 47 14.92 5.87 10.74
CA GLY A 47 15.92 6.31 11.71
C GLY A 47 15.88 5.55 13.05
N GLY A 48 15.45 4.28 13.04
CA GLY A 48 15.27 3.47 14.25
C GLY A 48 13.96 3.69 15.03
N THR A 49 13.11 4.62 14.59
CA THR A 49 11.80 4.87 15.21
C THR A 49 10.69 4.19 14.40
N ASP A 50 9.81 3.42 15.06
CA ASP A 50 8.63 2.81 14.42
C ASP A 50 7.50 3.83 14.31
N TYR A 51 7.13 4.15 13.06
CA TYR A 51 6.02 5.03 12.72
C TYR A 51 4.75 4.27 12.31
N GLY A 52 4.72 2.96 12.52
CA GLY A 52 3.54 2.14 12.32
C GLY A 52 2.30 2.71 13.02
N GLY A 53 1.22 2.87 12.26
CA GLY A 53 -0.04 3.39 12.76
C GLY A 53 -0.14 4.91 12.87
N TRP A 54 0.94 5.66 12.62
CA TRP A 54 0.88 7.12 12.48
C TRP A 54 0.17 7.51 11.19
N GLU A 55 -0.28 8.76 11.10
CA GLU A 55 -1.09 9.27 10.01
C GLU A 55 -0.45 10.50 9.37
N PHE A 56 -0.64 10.68 8.06
CA PHE A 56 -0.22 11.86 7.33
C PHE A 56 -1.26 12.26 6.28
N THR A 57 -1.15 13.50 5.80
CA THR A 57 -2.02 14.04 4.75
C THR A 57 -1.21 14.14 3.45
N PRO A 58 -1.51 13.31 2.43
CA PRO A 58 -0.88 13.43 1.12
C PRO A 58 -1.48 14.60 0.33
N LEU A 59 -0.80 15.02 -0.75
CA LEU A 59 -1.30 16.09 -1.62
C LEU A 59 -2.58 15.66 -2.36
N SER A 60 -2.61 14.41 -2.79
CA SER A 60 -3.76 13.75 -3.41
C SER A 60 -3.72 12.26 -3.10
N ALA A 61 -4.82 11.57 -3.39
CA ALA A 61 -4.89 10.12 -3.42
C ALA A 61 -5.60 9.73 -4.71
N GLY A 62 -5.00 8.80 -5.46
CA GLY A 62 -5.58 8.30 -6.70
C GLY A 62 -5.10 6.89 -7.01
N PRO A 63 -5.77 6.15 -7.90
CA PRO A 63 -5.40 4.78 -8.25
C PRO A 63 -3.93 4.68 -8.68
N SER A 64 -3.25 3.64 -8.21
CA SER A 64 -1.85 3.43 -8.55
C SER A 64 -1.70 2.98 -9.99
N ALA A 65 -0.92 3.73 -10.77
CA ALA A 65 -0.65 3.39 -12.16
C ALA A 65 0.13 2.07 -12.30
N LEU A 66 0.89 1.68 -11.27
CA LEU A 66 1.75 0.51 -11.28
C LEU A 66 1.13 -0.72 -10.62
N ARG A 67 0.25 -0.53 -9.64
CA ARG A 67 -0.31 -1.63 -8.83
C ARG A 67 -1.81 -1.87 -9.01
N GLY A 68 -2.48 -1.04 -9.81
CA GLY A 68 -3.90 -1.17 -10.11
C GLY A 68 -4.82 -0.51 -9.08
N GLU A 69 -6.12 -0.71 -9.25
CA GLU A 69 -7.18 0.10 -8.63
C GLU A 69 -7.22 0.06 -7.10
N ARG A 70 -6.82 -1.06 -6.50
CA ARG A 70 -6.83 -1.26 -5.03
C ARG A 70 -5.67 -0.58 -4.30
N TRP A 71 -4.80 0.07 -5.06
CA TRP A 71 -3.64 0.77 -4.56
C TRP A 71 -3.80 2.26 -4.85
N ARG A 72 -3.27 3.08 -3.96
CA ARG A 72 -3.27 4.52 -4.05
C ARG A 72 -1.85 5.04 -4.14
N ASP A 73 -1.58 5.84 -5.16
CA ASP A 73 -0.36 6.63 -5.26
C ASP A 73 -0.58 7.96 -4.53
N LEU A 74 0.29 8.23 -3.57
CA LEU A 74 0.20 9.35 -2.64
C LEU A 74 1.42 10.25 -2.87
N PRO A 75 1.30 11.28 -3.73
CA PRO A 75 2.40 12.22 -3.96
C PRO A 75 2.65 13.09 -2.72
N LEU A 76 3.93 13.22 -2.39
CA LEU A 76 4.47 14.04 -1.32
C LEU A 76 5.48 15.04 -1.90
N PRO A 77 5.57 16.27 -1.36
CA PRO A 77 6.56 17.25 -1.79
C PRO A 77 7.97 16.77 -1.44
N ALA A 78 8.89 16.67 -2.41
CA ALA A 78 10.25 16.16 -2.16
C ALA A 78 11.11 17.14 -1.35
N ASP A 79 10.82 18.43 -1.42
CA ASP A 79 11.52 19.52 -0.75
C ASP A 79 11.04 19.78 0.69
N ARG A 80 10.03 19.04 1.16
CA ARG A 80 9.40 19.29 2.46
C ARG A 80 9.16 18.00 3.23
N GLN A 81 9.56 18.01 4.49
CA GLN A 81 9.30 16.92 5.43
C GLN A 81 7.80 16.69 5.63
N VAL A 82 7.43 15.42 5.70
CA VAL A 82 6.07 14.94 5.94
C VAL A 82 5.78 15.02 7.42
N LEU A 83 4.68 15.66 7.80
CA LEU A 83 4.22 15.68 9.18
C LEU A 83 3.40 14.42 9.48
N LEU A 84 3.99 13.51 10.25
CA LEU A 84 3.30 12.35 10.79
C LEU A 84 2.64 12.73 12.12
N ARG A 85 1.45 12.18 12.39
CA ARG A 85 0.73 12.38 13.65
C ARG A 85 0.18 11.07 14.20
N ARG A 86 0.17 10.90 15.52
CA ARG A 86 -0.60 9.85 16.19
C ARG A 86 -1.35 10.40 17.38
N SER A 87 -2.49 9.78 17.73
CA SER A 87 -3.17 10.13 18.98
C SER A 87 -2.38 9.52 20.15
N VAL A 88 -2.20 10.28 21.23
CA VAL A 88 -1.66 9.76 22.48
C VAL A 88 -2.77 8.99 23.18
N LEU A 89 -2.47 7.77 23.61
CA LEU A 89 -3.40 6.91 24.32
C LEU A 89 -2.97 6.78 25.79
N ASP A 90 -3.94 6.68 26.69
CA ASP A 90 -3.70 6.39 28.10
C ASP A 90 -3.46 4.89 28.34
N ALA A 91 -3.29 4.50 29.60
CA ALA A 91 -3.04 3.12 30.01
C ALA A 91 -4.20 2.17 29.68
N GLU A 92 -5.42 2.69 29.48
CA GLU A 92 -6.62 1.93 29.12
C GLU A 92 -6.84 1.89 27.59
N GLY A 93 -5.97 2.55 26.82
CA GLY A 93 -6.05 2.65 25.36
C GLY A 93 -6.99 3.74 24.86
N ASN A 94 -7.49 4.61 25.74
CA ASN A 94 -8.36 5.72 25.36
C ASN A 94 -7.51 6.94 24.93
N PRO A 95 -7.97 7.76 23.96
CA PRO A 95 -7.25 8.96 23.58
C PRO A 95 -7.16 9.95 24.74
N VAL A 96 -5.93 10.33 25.10
CA VAL A 96 -5.68 11.37 26.11
C VAL A 96 -6.27 12.69 25.62
N LEU A 97 -7.03 13.36 26.49
CA LEU A 97 -7.54 14.71 26.24
C LEU A 97 -6.62 15.73 26.92
N GLY A 98 -6.30 16.80 26.19
CA GLY A 98 -5.59 17.96 26.73
C GLY A 98 -6.53 18.87 27.51
N GLU A 99 -5.96 19.92 28.12
CA GLU A 99 -6.70 20.89 28.93
C GLU A 99 -7.80 21.64 28.14
N ASP A 100 -7.67 21.69 26.81
CA ASP A 100 -8.65 22.28 25.90
C ASP A 100 -9.78 21.31 25.50
N GLY A 101 -9.82 20.12 26.11
CA GLY A 101 -10.76 19.04 25.80
C GLY A 101 -10.51 18.35 24.45
N ARG A 102 -9.40 18.66 23.76
CA ARG A 102 -9.05 18.03 22.47
C ARG A 102 -8.09 16.88 22.68
N ARG A 103 -8.13 15.92 21.77
CA ARG A 103 -7.20 14.78 21.80
C ARG A 103 -5.76 15.25 21.65
N VAL A 104 -4.92 14.84 22.59
CA VAL A 104 -3.47 15.03 22.52
C VAL A 104 -2.93 14.21 21.36
N ARG A 105 -2.08 14.85 20.55
CA ARG A 105 -1.43 14.21 19.41
C ARG A 105 0.07 14.40 19.51
N GLU A 106 0.78 13.32 19.27
CA GLU A 106 2.20 13.40 18.96
C GLU A 106 2.39 13.71 17.48
N SER A 107 3.49 14.38 17.17
CA SER A 107 3.86 14.71 15.80
C SER A 107 5.35 14.55 15.57
N ALA A 108 5.71 14.05 14.40
CA ALA A 108 7.08 13.86 13.98
C ALA A 108 7.21 14.32 12.52
N ARG A 109 8.38 14.80 12.14
CA ARG A 109 8.68 15.14 10.75
C ARG A 109 9.65 14.13 10.19
N VAL A 110 9.31 13.61 9.01
CA VAL A 110 10.08 12.55 8.35
C VAL A 110 10.33 12.95 6.91
N ASP A 111 11.52 12.64 6.40
CA ASP A 111 11.82 12.83 4.99
C ASP A 111 10.91 11.94 4.12
N PRO A 112 10.30 12.47 3.04
CA PRO A 112 9.37 11.69 2.23
C PRO A 112 10.04 10.49 1.52
N ALA A 113 11.31 10.60 1.12
CA ALA A 113 12.03 9.48 0.49
C ALA A 113 12.34 8.38 1.51
N GLU A 114 12.79 8.76 2.72
CA GLU A 114 13.01 7.79 3.80
C GLU A 114 11.71 7.07 4.19
N LEU A 115 10.60 7.81 4.28
CA LEU A 115 9.29 7.23 4.58
C LEU A 115 8.87 6.22 3.50
N ARG A 116 9.02 6.57 2.22
CA ARG A 116 8.72 5.66 1.09
C ARG A 116 9.55 4.38 1.20
N ASP A 117 10.85 4.52 1.41
CA ASP A 117 11.77 3.39 1.43
C ASP A 117 11.50 2.48 2.64
N ALA A 118 11.21 3.07 3.80
CA ALA A 118 10.82 2.33 5.00
C ALA A 118 9.51 1.54 4.80
N ILE A 119 8.53 2.10 4.10
CA ILE A 119 7.27 1.40 3.77
C ILE A 119 7.53 0.21 2.83
N VAL A 120 8.40 0.40 1.83
CA VAL A 120 8.78 -0.67 0.89
C VAL A 120 9.51 -1.79 1.64
N GLU A 121 10.47 -1.44 2.50
CA GLU A 121 11.21 -2.41 3.31
C GLU A 121 10.32 -3.13 4.33
N GLY A 122 9.41 -2.41 5.00
CA GLY A 122 8.42 -3.01 5.90
C GLY A 122 7.56 -4.05 5.18
N ARG A 123 7.11 -3.74 3.96
CA ARG A 123 6.35 -4.69 3.13
C ARG A 123 7.19 -5.89 2.71
N ARG A 124 8.44 -5.69 2.31
CA ARG A 124 9.37 -6.77 1.95
C ARG A 124 9.63 -7.68 3.16
N ARG A 125 9.81 -7.11 4.35
CA ARG A 125 9.98 -7.85 5.60
C ARG A 125 8.74 -8.68 5.93
N TRP A 126 7.57 -8.06 5.94
CA TRP A 126 6.30 -8.77 6.17
C TRP A 126 6.11 -9.90 5.16
N ALA A 127 6.41 -9.66 3.89
CA ALA A 127 6.35 -10.69 2.85
C ALA A 127 7.33 -11.83 3.13
N ARG A 128 8.57 -11.58 3.58
CA ARG A 128 9.52 -12.66 3.96
C ARG A 128 8.98 -13.49 5.13
N GLU A 129 8.54 -12.83 6.19
CA GLU A 129 8.01 -13.49 7.41
C GLU A 129 6.73 -14.29 7.13
N HIS A 130 5.84 -13.76 6.29
CA HIS A 130 4.53 -14.37 6.02
C HIS A 130 4.52 -15.22 4.74
N SER A 131 5.58 -15.18 3.93
CA SER A 131 5.79 -16.13 2.81
C SER A 131 6.12 -17.54 3.28
N GLN A 132 6.65 -17.69 4.50
CA GLN A 132 6.85 -19.01 5.14
C GLN A 132 5.51 -19.72 5.42
N GLY A 133 4.39 -19.00 5.51
CA GLY A 133 3.03 -19.56 5.68
C GLY A 133 2.28 -19.85 4.38
N ARG A 134 2.82 -19.45 3.22
CA ARG A 134 2.33 -19.87 1.89
C ARG A 134 3.51 -20.41 1.09
N ALA A 135 4.00 -21.56 1.55
CA ALA A 135 5.19 -22.19 1.01
C ALA A 135 5.17 -22.23 -0.52
N LEU A 136 6.30 -21.84 -1.12
CA LEU A 136 6.64 -21.99 -2.54
C LEU A 136 6.39 -23.42 -3.07
N GLY A 137 6.26 -24.42 -2.19
CA GLY A 137 5.87 -25.79 -2.51
C GLY A 137 4.48 -25.91 -3.15
N THR A 138 3.49 -25.12 -2.74
CA THR A 138 2.14 -25.16 -3.34
C THR A 138 2.17 -24.61 -4.77
N ARG A 139 2.85 -23.48 -5.00
CA ARG A 139 3.04 -22.93 -6.36
C ARG A 139 3.86 -23.84 -7.27
N ALA A 140 4.87 -24.52 -6.74
CA ALA A 140 5.67 -25.47 -7.52
C ALA A 140 4.89 -26.75 -7.84
N SER A 141 3.98 -27.19 -6.97
CA SER A 141 3.09 -28.31 -7.23
C SER A 141 2.02 -27.92 -8.27
N GLU A 142 1.38 -26.76 -8.12
CA GLU A 142 0.39 -26.23 -9.06
C GLU A 142 1.00 -25.96 -10.46
N ALA A 143 2.24 -25.46 -10.54
CA ALA A 143 2.93 -25.28 -11.81
C ALA A 143 3.32 -26.61 -12.50
N ARG A 144 3.68 -27.64 -11.71
CA ARG A 144 3.97 -28.99 -12.22
C ARG A 144 2.68 -29.72 -12.64
N GLU A 145 1.58 -29.51 -11.93
CA GLU A 145 0.27 -30.07 -12.21
C GLU A 145 -0.36 -29.41 -13.45
N GLY A 146 -0.29 -28.08 -13.56
CA GLY A 146 -0.67 -27.34 -14.77
C GLY A 146 0.16 -27.73 -16.00
N SER A 147 1.45 -28.01 -15.84
CA SER A 147 2.31 -28.50 -16.92
C SER A 147 1.97 -29.94 -17.36
N ARG A 148 1.48 -30.80 -16.45
CA ARG A 148 0.99 -32.14 -16.80
C ARG A 148 -0.36 -32.10 -17.50
N GLY A 149 -1.24 -31.16 -17.15
CA GLY A 149 -2.52 -30.92 -17.84
C GLY A 149 -2.32 -30.49 -19.30
N ILE A 150 -1.40 -29.54 -19.55
CA ILE A 150 -1.08 -29.06 -20.90
C ILE A 150 -0.41 -30.16 -21.75
N ALA A 151 0.42 -31.02 -21.15
CA ALA A 151 1.04 -32.14 -21.85
C ALA A 151 0.04 -33.28 -22.18
N GLY A 152 -1.02 -33.44 -21.38
CA GLY A 152 -2.12 -34.37 -21.63
C GLY A 152 -3.03 -33.92 -22.78
N ASP A 153 -3.43 -32.63 -22.76
CA ASP A 153 -4.26 -32.03 -23.82
C ASP A 153 -3.54 -32.02 -25.18
N ALA A 154 -2.24 -31.77 -25.20
CA ALA A 154 -1.45 -31.79 -26.43
C ALA A 154 -1.32 -33.20 -27.06
N ARG A 155 -1.50 -34.28 -26.28
CA ARG A 155 -1.58 -35.66 -26.82
C ARG A 155 -2.97 -35.97 -27.38
N GLN A 156 -4.04 -35.62 -26.66
CA GLN A 156 -5.41 -35.87 -27.12
C GLN A 156 -5.80 -35.07 -28.37
N ALA A 157 -5.25 -33.87 -28.56
CA ALA A 157 -5.48 -33.07 -29.76
C ALA A 157 -4.80 -33.65 -31.02
N ARG A 158 -3.73 -34.45 -30.85
CA ARG A 158 -3.02 -35.10 -31.98
C ARG A 158 -3.71 -36.38 -32.44
N GLU A 159 -4.48 -37.04 -31.59
CA GLU A 159 -5.19 -38.28 -31.93
C GLU A 159 -6.53 -38.03 -32.66
N GLN A 160 -7.09 -36.83 -32.58
CA GLN A 160 -8.42 -36.49 -33.15
C GLN A 160 -8.36 -35.79 -34.53
N GLY A 161 -7.17 -35.44 -35.04
CA GLY A 161 -6.99 -34.73 -36.31
C GLY A 161 -6.76 -35.61 -37.55
N GLY A 162 -6.92 -36.92 -37.45
CA GLY A 162 -6.43 -37.88 -38.46
C GLY A 162 -7.49 -38.74 -39.14
N ARG A 163 -8.69 -38.23 -39.45
CA ARG A 163 -9.64 -38.90 -40.38
C ARG A 163 -10.49 -37.87 -41.12
N GLY A 164 -10.01 -37.43 -42.28
CA GLY A 164 -10.73 -36.56 -43.22
C GLY A 164 -10.28 -36.90 -44.63
N GLN A 165 -11.04 -37.80 -45.25
CA GLN A 165 -10.87 -38.40 -46.56
C GLN A 165 -11.01 -37.35 -47.68
N TRP A 166 -10.02 -37.29 -48.58
CA TRP A 166 -10.16 -36.67 -49.90
C TRP A 166 -10.46 -37.78 -50.89
N ASP A 167 -11.65 -37.78 -51.48
CA ASP A 167 -11.93 -38.46 -52.73
C ASP A 167 -12.78 -37.52 -53.60
N GLU A 168 -12.44 -37.54 -54.89
CA GLU A 168 -12.81 -36.66 -56.01
C GLU A 168 -14.31 -36.65 -56.36
#